data_AF-A0A2D7ID17-F1
#
_entry.id   AF-A0A2D7ID17-F1
#
_cell.length_a   1.000
_cell.length_b   1.000
_cell.length_c   1.000
_cell.angle_alpha   90.00
_cell.angle_beta   90.00
_cell.angle_gamma   90.00
#
_symmetry.space_group_name_H-M   'P 1'
#
loop_
_entity.id
_entity.type
_entity.pdbx_description
1 polymer ?
#
loop_
_entity_poly.entity_id
_entity_poly.type
_entity_poly.pdbx_seq_one_letter_code
_entity_poly.pdbx_strand_id
1 'polypeptide(L)'
;MQNFKVKDCDIFYLSYDEPNAEKNYHDIYQKVPWVKRVHGVKGSDAAHKACAERSDKERFITVDGDNIINEKFIDVSVPFDDDINLANCVISWCGYNVVNGLIYGNGGLKCWPKEYVLNMKTHENADPEDVASQIDFCWDIRYLQMNHTYSDVYNNHTPGQAWRAGFREGVKMSLDRGARVPIEEFKKNHWKNLNRMYIWQMVGADVENGIWAVYGARQGTYMTMCTDWDIVHTRDFEYLNEMWRDIESKISLNSIEEEITKLGNDLIGELDIPISPKPLDPQQSSFFKKVYKNPSRGVESFISKE
;
A
#
# COMPACT_ATOMS: atom_id res chain seq x y z
N MET A 1 16.76 14.00 24.12
CA MET A 1 16.52 12.88 23.17
C MET A 1 15.16 12.29 23.47
N GLN A 2 14.29 12.15 22.46
CA GLN A 2 12.96 11.56 22.62
C GLN A 2 13.01 10.08 22.23
N ASN A 3 12.85 9.16 23.19
CA ASN A 3 12.90 7.73 22.89
C ASN A 3 11.49 7.16 22.70
N PHE A 4 11.10 6.99 21.44
CA PHE A 4 9.83 6.34 21.08
C PHE A 4 9.93 4.83 21.25
N LYS A 5 8.87 4.19 21.76
CA LYS A 5 8.79 2.73 21.90
C LYS A 5 7.45 2.22 21.39
N VAL A 6 7.50 1.18 20.56
CA VAL A 6 6.29 0.55 20.01
C VAL A 6 5.37 0.03 21.10
N LYS A 7 5.93 -0.65 22.12
CA LYS A 7 5.19 -1.19 23.26
C LYS A 7 4.40 -0.17 24.09
N ASP A 8 4.73 1.12 23.99
CA ASP A 8 4.02 2.18 24.73
C ASP A 8 2.79 2.69 23.96
N CYS A 9 2.58 2.23 22.72
CA CYS A 9 1.45 2.58 21.86
C CYS A 9 0.34 1.53 21.93
N ASP A 10 -0.89 1.97 21.65
CA ASP A 10 -1.94 1.04 21.23
C ASP A 10 -1.62 0.47 19.86
N ILE A 11 -1.88 -0.82 19.65
CA ILE A 11 -1.76 -1.47 18.35
C ILE A 11 -3.16 -1.88 17.91
N PHE A 12 -3.59 -1.36 16.75
CA PHE A 12 -4.86 -1.67 16.13
C PHE A 12 -4.66 -2.55 14.91
N TYR A 13 -5.26 -3.73 14.95
CA TYR A 13 -5.50 -4.54 13.76
C TYR A 13 -6.71 -3.95 13.02
N LEU A 14 -6.46 -3.36 11.86
CA LEU A 14 -7.43 -2.64 11.05
C LEU A 14 -7.74 -3.46 9.79
N SER A 15 -8.99 -3.90 9.66
CA SER A 15 -9.46 -4.71 8.52
C SER A 15 -10.80 -4.21 8.01
N TYR A 16 -11.10 -4.49 6.75
CA TYR A 16 -12.38 -4.18 6.12
C TYR A 16 -13.02 -5.45 5.56
N ASP A 17 -12.58 -5.89 4.40
CA ASP A 17 -13.12 -7.05 3.67
C ASP A 17 -12.01 -8.02 3.21
N GLU A 18 -10.81 -7.93 3.79
CA GLU A 18 -9.71 -8.83 3.44
C GLU A 18 -10.07 -10.29 3.76
N PRO A 19 -10.03 -11.19 2.77
CA PRO A 19 -10.42 -12.59 2.97
C PRO A 19 -9.59 -13.36 4.01
N ASN A 20 -8.34 -12.95 4.21
CA ASN A 20 -7.41 -13.51 5.19
C ASN A 20 -7.45 -12.80 6.56
N ALA A 21 -8.40 -11.88 6.80
CA ALA A 21 -8.40 -11.04 8.00
C ALA A 21 -8.49 -11.85 9.31
N GLU A 22 -9.37 -12.85 9.40
CA GLU A 22 -9.52 -13.63 10.63
C GLU A 22 -8.25 -14.42 10.98
N LYS A 23 -7.61 -15.01 9.96
CA LYS A 23 -6.35 -15.74 10.14
C LYS A 23 -5.25 -14.80 10.65
N ASN A 24 -5.11 -13.63 10.03
CA ASN A 24 -4.07 -12.67 10.39
C ASN A 24 -4.36 -12.01 11.76
N TYR A 25 -5.63 -11.78 12.10
CA TYR A 25 -6.03 -11.32 13.43
C TYR A 25 -5.62 -12.32 14.52
N HIS A 26 -5.84 -13.62 14.28
CA HIS A 26 -5.43 -14.65 15.23
C HIS A 26 -3.91 -14.65 15.45
N ASP A 27 -3.12 -14.50 14.39
CA ASP A 27 -1.66 -14.42 14.45
C ASP A 27 -1.18 -13.22 15.27
N ILE A 28 -1.69 -12.00 15.00
CA ILE A 28 -1.27 -10.82 15.76
C ILE A 28 -1.75 -10.87 17.22
N TYR A 29 -2.93 -11.43 17.49
CA TYR A 29 -3.43 -11.58 18.85
C TYR A 29 -2.53 -12.49 19.72
N GLN A 30 -1.92 -13.51 19.11
CA GLN A 30 -0.93 -14.36 19.78
C GLN A 30 0.37 -13.63 20.10
N LYS A 31 0.80 -12.70 19.23
CA LYS A 31 2.04 -11.92 19.38
C LYS A 31 1.85 -10.70 20.30
N VAL A 32 0.68 -10.06 20.24
CA VAL A 32 0.34 -8.82 20.94
C VAL A 32 -0.99 -9.02 21.67
N PRO A 33 -0.96 -9.52 22.93
CA PRO A 33 -2.19 -9.82 23.67
C PRO A 33 -3.11 -8.61 23.96
N TRP A 34 -2.58 -7.39 23.85
CA TRP A 34 -3.34 -6.15 24.02
C TRP A 34 -3.78 -5.50 22.69
N VAL A 35 -3.63 -6.21 21.56
CA VAL A 35 -4.07 -5.70 20.26
C VAL A 35 -5.57 -5.39 20.29
N LYS A 36 -5.92 -4.20 19.80
CA LYS A 36 -7.31 -3.76 19.62
C LYS A 36 -7.73 -4.05 18.17
N ARG A 37 -9.01 -4.34 17.93
CA ARG A 37 -9.54 -4.61 16.58
C ARG A 37 -10.49 -3.52 16.11
N VAL A 38 -10.29 -3.05 14.89
CA VAL A 38 -11.26 -2.27 14.12
C VAL A 38 -11.54 -3.05 12.84
N HIS A 39 -12.81 -3.35 12.58
CA HIS A 39 -13.22 -4.20 11.47
C HIS A 39 -14.49 -3.66 10.79
N GLY A 40 -14.54 -3.72 9.46
CA GLY A 40 -15.73 -3.44 8.67
C GLY A 40 -16.13 -1.96 8.59
N VAL A 41 -15.24 -1.03 8.97
CA VAL A 41 -15.48 0.40 8.83
C VAL A 41 -15.24 0.82 7.38
N LYS A 42 -16.27 1.32 6.71
CA LYS A 42 -16.18 1.80 5.33
C LYS A 42 -15.44 3.15 5.29
N GLY A 43 -14.50 3.26 4.36
CA GLY A 43 -13.72 4.49 4.16
C GLY A 43 -12.39 4.47 4.90
N SER A 44 -11.34 4.99 4.25
CA SER A 44 -9.99 4.94 4.81
C SER A 44 -9.82 5.95 5.95
N ASP A 45 -10.42 7.13 5.84
CA ASP A 45 -10.38 8.16 6.87
C ASP A 45 -11.19 7.77 8.11
N ALA A 46 -12.42 7.29 7.91
CA ALA A 46 -13.30 6.79 8.96
C ALA A 46 -12.70 5.60 9.72
N ALA A 47 -12.05 4.67 9.01
CA ALA A 47 -11.36 3.53 9.61
C ALA A 47 -10.23 3.96 10.58
N HIS A 48 -9.40 4.93 10.18
CA HIS A 48 -8.32 5.44 11.03
C HIS A 48 -8.87 6.25 12.22
N LYS A 49 -9.93 7.04 12.01
CA LYS A 49 -10.63 7.74 13.10
C LYS A 49 -11.22 6.78 14.12
N ALA A 50 -11.82 5.68 13.69
CA ALA A 50 -12.32 4.64 14.60
C ALA A 50 -11.20 4.03 15.48
N CYS A 51 -9.98 3.89 14.96
CA CYS A 51 -8.81 3.52 15.77
C CYS A 51 -8.45 4.63 16.77
N ALA A 52 -8.37 5.88 16.31
CA ALA A 52 -8.01 7.03 17.13
C ALA A 52 -8.99 7.25 18.30
N GLU A 53 -10.30 7.16 18.05
CA GLU A 53 -11.36 7.28 19.06
C GLU A 53 -11.27 6.20 20.14
N ARG A 54 -10.85 4.98 19.78
CA ARG A 54 -10.68 3.84 20.70
C ARG A 54 -9.31 3.83 21.39
N SER A 55 -8.41 4.72 21.02
CA SER A 55 -7.08 4.79 21.62
C SER A 55 -7.10 5.62 22.91
N ASP A 56 -6.49 5.10 23.96
CA ASP A 56 -6.25 5.82 25.22
C ASP A 56 -4.83 6.42 25.29
N LYS A 57 -4.07 6.35 24.19
CA LYS A 57 -2.71 6.86 24.05
C LYS A 57 -2.67 8.08 23.13
N GLU A 58 -1.61 8.87 23.25
CA GLU A 58 -1.35 10.00 22.33
C GLU A 58 -1.03 9.54 20.90
N ARG A 59 -0.54 8.31 20.78
CA ARG A 59 -0.18 7.68 19.50
C ARG A 59 -0.66 6.24 19.46
N PHE A 60 -1.01 5.80 18.27
CA PHE A 60 -1.42 4.42 18.03
C PHE A 60 -0.82 3.90 16.73
N ILE A 61 -0.70 2.58 16.63
CA ILE A 61 -0.16 1.90 15.46
C ILE A 61 -1.29 1.19 14.73
N THR A 62 -1.28 1.25 13.40
CA THR A 62 -2.18 0.44 12.56
C THR A 62 -1.42 -0.70 11.89
N VAL A 63 -2.06 -1.86 11.87
CA VAL A 63 -1.66 -3.06 11.11
C VAL A 63 -2.80 -3.39 10.17
N ASP A 64 -2.56 -3.38 8.86
CA ASP A 64 -3.61 -3.61 7.86
C ASP A 64 -4.04 -5.10 7.84
N GLY A 65 -5.26 -5.36 7.38
CA GLY A 65 -5.90 -6.68 7.50
C GLY A 65 -5.16 -7.81 6.79
N ASP A 66 -4.41 -7.49 5.74
CA ASP A 66 -3.62 -8.41 4.94
C ASP A 66 -2.16 -8.54 5.42
N ASN A 67 -1.79 -7.91 6.54
CA ASN A 67 -0.44 -7.97 7.09
C ASN A 67 -0.24 -9.08 8.14
N ILE A 68 0.97 -9.63 8.15
CA ILE A 68 1.52 -10.42 9.26
C ILE A 68 2.74 -9.68 9.80
N ILE A 69 2.75 -9.37 11.09
CA ILE A 69 3.87 -8.64 11.71
C ILE A 69 4.98 -9.58 12.17
N ASN A 70 6.21 -9.07 12.15
CA ASN A 70 7.34 -9.65 12.85
C ASN A 70 7.25 -9.28 14.34
N GLU A 71 7.28 -10.27 15.23
CA GLU A 71 7.17 -10.06 16.68
C GLU A 71 8.25 -9.12 17.24
N LYS A 72 9.44 -9.07 16.61
CA LYS A 72 10.51 -8.12 16.96
C LYS A 72 10.08 -6.66 16.86
N PHE A 73 8.99 -6.35 16.14
CA PHE A 73 8.43 -5.02 16.07
C PHE A 73 8.02 -4.47 17.44
N ILE A 74 7.53 -5.34 18.33
CA ILE A 74 7.02 -4.97 19.65
C ILE A 74 8.12 -4.32 20.50
N ASP A 75 9.35 -4.80 20.34
CA ASP A 75 10.53 -4.32 21.07
C ASP A 75 11.25 -3.15 20.40
N VAL A 76 10.73 -2.63 19.28
CA VAL A 76 11.35 -1.50 18.57
C VAL A 76 11.31 -0.25 19.44
N SER A 77 12.50 0.34 19.59
CA SER A 77 12.74 1.64 20.22
C SER A 77 13.47 2.52 19.21
N VAL A 78 13.02 3.76 19.02
CA VAL A 78 13.63 4.71 18.08
C VAL A 78 14.02 5.97 18.85
N PRO A 79 15.32 6.28 18.97
CA PRO A 79 15.78 7.53 19.55
C PRO A 79 15.65 8.64 18.51
N PHE A 80 14.67 9.53 18.68
CA PHE A 80 14.51 10.71 17.85
C PHE A 80 15.30 11.89 18.41
N ASP A 81 15.80 12.72 17.50
CA ASP A 81 16.39 14.02 17.85
C ASP A 81 15.36 14.92 18.54
N ASP A 82 15.83 15.81 19.43
CA ASP A 82 14.95 16.66 20.24
C ASP A 82 14.16 17.69 19.43
N ASP A 83 14.63 18.05 18.24
CA ASP A 83 13.97 18.98 17.32
C ASP A 83 12.82 18.32 16.53
N ILE A 84 12.65 17.00 16.64
CA ILE A 84 11.55 16.27 15.99
C ILE A 84 10.29 16.37 16.86
N ASN A 85 9.31 17.11 16.36
CA ASN A 85 7.98 17.15 16.96
C ASN A 85 7.15 15.93 16.56
N LEU A 86 7.19 14.87 17.36
CA LEU A 86 6.44 13.63 17.09
C LEU A 86 4.93 13.85 17.05
N ALA A 87 4.36 14.81 17.78
CA ALA A 87 2.93 15.08 17.79
C ALA A 87 2.37 15.42 16.39
N ASN A 88 3.21 15.91 15.49
CA ASN A 88 2.85 16.26 14.11
C ASN A 88 3.56 15.38 13.07
N CYS A 89 3.94 14.16 13.43
CA CYS A 89 4.60 13.23 12.54
C CYS A 89 3.95 11.85 12.53
N VAL A 90 3.87 11.22 11.35
CA VAL A 90 3.58 9.79 11.19
C VAL A 90 4.90 9.05 11.10
N ILE A 91 5.12 8.04 11.95
CA ILE A 91 6.27 7.16 11.82
C ILE A 91 5.85 5.99 10.93
N SER A 92 6.56 5.77 9.83
CA SER A 92 6.16 4.77 8.83
C SER A 92 7.30 3.83 8.51
N TRP A 93 7.11 2.55 8.85
CA TRP A 93 8.01 1.46 8.50
C TRP A 93 7.69 0.87 7.14
N CYS A 94 8.62 0.10 6.58
CA CYS A 94 8.39 -0.64 5.35
C CYS A 94 7.62 -1.94 5.63
N GLY A 95 6.83 -2.36 4.64
CA GLY A 95 6.31 -3.71 4.49
C GLY A 95 7.01 -4.44 3.35
N TYR A 96 7.15 -5.76 3.47
CA TYR A 96 7.59 -6.64 2.39
C TYR A 96 6.38 -7.23 1.68
N ASN A 97 6.20 -6.90 0.41
CA ASN A 97 5.10 -7.44 -0.37
C ASN A 97 5.46 -8.83 -0.92
N VAL A 98 4.74 -9.88 -0.50
CA VAL A 98 5.07 -11.26 -0.87
C VAL A 98 4.85 -11.56 -2.36
N VAL A 99 3.99 -10.77 -3.03
CA VAL A 99 3.67 -10.95 -4.46
C VAL A 99 4.84 -10.56 -5.34
N ASN A 100 5.52 -9.44 -5.07
CA ASN A 100 6.52 -8.91 -5.99
C ASN A 100 7.90 -8.66 -5.37
N GLY A 101 8.04 -8.88 -4.05
CA GLY A 101 9.30 -8.70 -3.32
C GLY A 101 9.68 -7.24 -3.08
N LEU A 102 8.77 -6.29 -3.33
CA LEU A 102 9.01 -4.88 -3.06
C LEU A 102 8.99 -4.61 -1.54
N ILE A 103 9.89 -3.71 -1.10
CA ILE A 103 9.98 -3.22 0.28
C ILE A 103 9.79 -1.70 0.26
N TYR A 104 8.67 -1.22 0.78
CA TYR A 104 8.30 0.20 0.82
C TYR A 104 7.07 0.43 1.72
N GLY A 105 6.41 1.58 1.62
CA GLY A 105 5.29 1.95 2.51
C GLY A 105 3.97 1.19 2.32
N ASN A 106 3.79 0.46 1.21
CA ASN A 106 2.61 -0.41 1.00
C ASN A 106 2.60 -1.55 2.01
N GLY A 107 1.50 -1.70 2.75
CA GLY A 107 1.37 -2.62 3.89
C GLY A 107 2.45 -2.42 4.96
N GLY A 108 3.08 -1.24 5.01
CA GLY A 108 4.02 -0.87 6.05
C GLY A 108 3.30 -0.37 7.29
N LEU A 109 3.79 -0.76 8.46
CA LEU A 109 3.27 -0.36 9.76
C LEU A 109 3.38 1.17 9.93
N LYS A 110 2.36 1.79 10.54
CA LYS A 110 2.30 3.23 10.72
C LYS A 110 1.90 3.57 12.15
N CYS A 111 2.66 4.45 12.78
CA CYS A 111 2.34 5.05 14.07
C CYS A 111 1.83 6.47 13.87
N TRP A 112 0.60 6.71 14.26
CA TRP A 112 -0.15 7.92 14.03
C TRP A 112 -0.29 8.75 15.31
N PRO A 113 -0.20 10.10 15.22
CA PRO A 113 -0.65 10.96 16.31
C PRO A 113 -2.19 10.95 16.36
N LYS A 114 -2.75 10.65 17.54
CA LYS A 114 -4.19 10.52 17.74
C LYS A 114 -4.96 11.79 17.33
N GLU A 115 -4.55 12.93 17.88
CA GLU A 115 -5.23 14.21 17.64
C GLU A 115 -5.19 14.62 16.16
N TYR A 116 -4.09 14.34 15.47
CA TYR A 116 -4.03 14.58 14.02
C TYR A 116 -5.08 13.74 13.27
N VAL A 117 -5.16 12.43 13.56
CA VAL A 117 -6.11 11.54 12.89
C VAL A 117 -7.57 11.93 13.17
N LEU A 118 -7.89 12.38 14.37
CA LEU A 118 -9.24 12.85 14.70
C LEU A 118 -9.64 14.10 13.88
N ASN A 119 -8.67 14.96 13.55
CA ASN A 119 -8.92 16.24 12.89
C ASN A 119 -8.69 16.24 11.37
N MET A 120 -7.97 15.24 10.82
CA MET A 120 -7.68 15.17 9.39
C MET A 120 -8.95 15.00 8.54
N LYS A 121 -8.90 15.46 7.30
CA LYS A 121 -9.97 15.32 6.30
C LYS A 121 -9.36 14.75 5.03
N THR A 122 -9.32 13.43 4.95
CA THR A 122 -8.71 12.70 3.83
C THR A 122 -9.75 11.79 3.17
N HIS A 123 -9.42 11.26 2.00
CA HIS A 123 -10.26 10.29 1.29
C HIS A 123 -11.71 10.75 1.22
N GLU A 124 -12.65 9.93 1.68
CA GLU A 124 -14.09 10.21 1.64
C GLU A 124 -14.50 11.52 2.32
N ASN A 125 -13.64 12.12 3.16
CA ASN A 125 -13.88 13.37 3.88
C ASN A 125 -13.02 14.55 3.39
N ALA A 126 -12.14 14.34 2.40
CA ALA A 126 -11.32 15.41 1.82
C ALA A 126 -12.18 16.42 1.04
N ASP A 127 -11.67 17.64 0.93
CA ASP A 127 -12.27 18.67 0.07
C ASP A 127 -12.29 18.15 -1.39
N PRO A 128 -13.43 18.22 -2.10
CA PRO A 128 -13.50 17.84 -3.51
C PRO A 128 -12.49 18.56 -4.41
N GLU A 129 -12.05 19.76 -4.03
CA GLU A 129 -11.04 20.54 -4.76
C GLU A 129 -9.60 20.09 -4.41
N ASP A 130 -9.39 19.34 -3.32
CA ASP A 130 -8.09 18.74 -2.95
C ASP A 130 -8.01 17.29 -3.44
N VAL A 131 -7.73 17.14 -4.73
CA VAL A 131 -7.61 15.84 -5.41
C VAL A 131 -6.54 14.95 -4.76
N ALA A 132 -5.45 15.55 -4.24
CA ALA A 132 -4.35 14.80 -3.66
C ALA A 132 -4.76 14.10 -2.35
N SER A 133 -5.43 14.82 -1.45
CA SER A 133 -5.93 14.29 -0.17
C SER A 133 -7.11 13.34 -0.33
N GLN A 134 -7.77 13.35 -1.49
CA GLN A 134 -8.80 12.37 -1.82
C GLN A 134 -8.27 10.95 -2.06
N ILE A 135 -6.97 10.77 -2.34
CA ILE A 135 -6.36 9.49 -2.72
C ILE A 135 -5.35 8.97 -1.69
N ASP A 136 -4.70 9.86 -0.93
CA ASP A 136 -3.65 9.50 0.02
C ASP A 136 -3.69 10.39 1.29
N PHE A 137 -3.07 9.92 2.37
CA PHE A 137 -2.94 10.60 3.66
C PHE A 137 -1.75 11.57 3.73
N CYS A 138 -0.83 11.51 2.76
CA CYS A 138 0.56 11.92 2.94
C CYS A 138 0.88 13.42 2.74
N TRP A 139 -0.10 14.28 2.46
CA TRP A 139 0.17 15.65 1.98
C TRP A 139 0.24 16.69 3.10
N ASP A 140 -0.51 16.50 4.18
CA ASP A 140 -0.63 17.48 5.27
C ASP A 140 0.17 17.14 6.54
N ILE A 141 0.85 15.98 6.56
CA ILE A 141 1.65 15.55 7.71
C ILE A 141 3.02 15.02 7.30
N ARG A 142 4.02 15.30 8.14
CA ARG A 142 5.38 14.81 7.95
C ARG A 142 5.44 13.32 8.21
N TYR A 143 5.81 12.54 7.20
CA TYR A 143 6.13 11.12 7.34
C TYR A 143 7.62 10.95 7.68
N LEU A 144 7.91 10.37 8.84
CA LEU A 144 9.23 9.88 9.21
C LEU A 144 9.39 8.48 8.62
N GLN A 145 10.04 8.42 7.45
CA GLN A 145 10.17 7.20 6.67
C GLN A 145 11.31 6.33 7.19
N MET A 146 10.96 5.25 7.87
CA MET A 146 11.90 4.25 8.36
C MET A 146 12.21 3.24 7.24
N ASN A 147 13.46 2.78 7.18
CA ASN A 147 13.93 1.81 6.19
C ASN A 147 13.70 0.36 6.62
N HIS A 148 13.60 0.11 7.92
CA HIS A 148 13.39 -1.22 8.48
C HIS A 148 12.01 -1.79 8.11
N THR A 149 11.98 -3.12 7.94
CA THR A 149 10.78 -3.88 7.56
C THR A 149 10.36 -4.78 8.71
N TYR A 150 9.09 -4.65 9.10
CA TYR A 150 8.54 -5.38 10.25
C TYR A 150 7.19 -6.04 9.94
N SER A 151 6.74 -6.00 8.70
CA SER A 151 5.50 -6.65 8.26
C SER A 151 5.67 -7.26 6.87
N ASP A 152 5.04 -8.41 6.68
CA ASP A 152 4.85 -9.03 5.38
C ASP A 152 3.40 -8.77 4.93
N VAL A 153 3.20 -8.44 3.66
CA VAL A 153 1.89 -8.11 3.06
C VAL A 153 1.41 -9.29 2.24
N TYR A 154 0.29 -9.90 2.64
CA TYR A 154 -0.34 -11.07 2.01
C TYR A 154 -1.64 -10.67 1.32
N ASN A 155 -1.53 -9.78 0.33
CA ASN A 155 -2.66 -9.24 -0.41
C ASN A 155 -3.09 -10.12 -1.60
N ASN A 156 -2.82 -11.42 -1.53
CA ASN A 156 -3.02 -12.37 -2.63
C ASN A 156 -3.86 -13.60 -2.24
N HIS A 157 -4.67 -13.53 -1.20
CA HIS A 157 -5.47 -14.67 -0.74
C HIS A 157 -6.54 -15.09 -1.77
N THR A 158 -7.13 -14.13 -2.48
CA THR A 158 -8.07 -14.39 -3.57
C THR A 158 -7.66 -13.62 -4.83
N PRO A 159 -8.11 -14.04 -6.02
CA PRO A 159 -7.94 -13.28 -7.26
C PRO A 159 -8.37 -11.80 -7.13
N GLY A 160 -9.54 -11.55 -6.54
CA GLY A 160 -10.07 -10.20 -6.35
C GLY A 160 -9.25 -9.34 -5.39
N GLN A 161 -8.74 -9.91 -4.29
CA GLN A 161 -7.85 -9.18 -3.38
C GLN A 161 -6.53 -8.82 -4.08
N ALA A 162 -5.92 -9.78 -4.79
CA ALA A 162 -4.69 -9.58 -5.56
C ALA A 162 -4.87 -8.51 -6.63
N TRP A 163 -5.93 -8.63 -7.43
CA TRP A 163 -6.29 -7.65 -8.44
C TRP A 163 -6.47 -6.26 -7.85
N ARG A 164 -7.27 -6.11 -6.79
CA ARG A 164 -7.53 -4.80 -6.17
C ARG A 164 -6.25 -4.17 -5.64
N ALA A 165 -5.36 -4.96 -5.03
CA ALA A 165 -4.09 -4.45 -4.55
C ALA A 165 -3.19 -3.97 -5.69
N GLY A 166 -3.03 -4.78 -6.75
CA GLY A 166 -2.29 -4.40 -7.95
C GLY A 166 -2.89 -3.17 -8.62
N PHE A 167 -4.21 -3.14 -8.81
CA PHE A 167 -4.95 -2.04 -9.42
C PHE A 167 -4.68 -0.72 -8.72
N ARG A 168 -4.85 -0.69 -7.39
CA ARG A 168 -4.63 0.52 -6.61
C ARG A 168 -3.18 1.00 -6.68
N GLU A 169 -2.20 0.10 -6.66
CA GLU A 169 -0.79 0.48 -6.80
C GLU A 169 -0.45 0.95 -8.22
N GLY A 170 -1.06 0.35 -9.25
CA GLY A 170 -0.96 0.83 -10.64
C GLY A 170 -1.48 2.25 -10.80
N VAL A 171 -2.64 2.56 -10.19
CA VAL A 171 -3.17 3.94 -10.13
C VAL A 171 -2.20 4.85 -9.36
N LYS A 172 -1.91 4.55 -8.10
CA LYS A 172 -1.13 5.42 -7.20
C LYS A 172 0.27 5.74 -7.72
N MET A 173 0.97 4.75 -8.29
CA MET A 173 2.32 4.96 -8.82
C MET A 173 2.33 5.74 -10.13
N SER A 174 1.18 5.87 -10.80
CA SER A 174 1.03 6.68 -12.01
C SER A 174 0.77 8.16 -11.73
N LEU A 175 0.33 8.49 -10.52
CA LEU A 175 0.04 9.86 -10.10
C LEU A 175 1.30 10.59 -9.62
N ASP A 176 1.37 11.90 -9.86
CA ASP A 176 2.33 12.76 -9.17
C ASP A 176 1.60 13.47 -8.04
N ARG A 177 2.05 13.19 -6.82
CA ARG A 177 1.43 13.68 -5.58
C ARG A 177 -0.10 13.54 -5.51
N GLY A 178 -0.63 12.41 -5.98
CA GLY A 178 -2.07 12.14 -5.98
C GLY A 178 -2.84 12.81 -7.12
N ALA A 179 -2.18 13.56 -8.00
CA ALA A 179 -2.80 14.15 -9.19
C ALA A 179 -2.40 13.38 -10.47
N ARG A 180 -3.33 13.30 -11.42
CA ARG A 180 -3.04 12.82 -12.78
C ARG A 180 -2.10 13.83 -13.46
N VAL A 181 -1.08 13.31 -14.12
CA VAL A 181 -0.18 14.10 -14.96
C VAL A 181 -0.51 13.89 -16.45
N PRO A 182 -0.20 14.85 -17.33
CA PRO A 182 -0.25 14.61 -18.77
C PRO A 182 0.61 13.41 -19.18
N ILE A 183 0.20 12.70 -20.24
CA ILE A 183 0.88 11.47 -20.70
C ILE A 183 2.34 11.73 -21.06
N GLU A 184 2.67 12.91 -21.58
CA GLU A 184 4.02 13.36 -21.94
C GLU A 184 4.90 13.61 -20.71
N GLU A 185 4.29 13.81 -19.54
CA GLU A 185 4.98 14.04 -18.26
C GLU A 185 5.04 12.80 -17.39
N PHE A 186 4.28 11.75 -17.72
CA PHE A 186 4.22 10.50 -16.98
C PHE A 186 5.61 9.92 -16.65
N LYS A 187 6.50 9.85 -17.64
CA LYS A 187 7.87 9.32 -17.46
C LYS A 187 8.79 10.24 -16.65
N LYS A 188 8.36 11.47 -16.34
CA LYS A 188 9.06 12.40 -15.44
C LYS A 188 8.66 12.23 -13.97
N ASN A 189 7.66 11.37 -13.69
CA ASN A 189 7.27 11.05 -12.32
C ASN A 189 8.47 10.48 -11.54
N HIS A 190 8.39 10.51 -10.21
CA HIS A 190 9.47 10.12 -9.34
C HIS A 190 9.93 8.69 -9.66
N TRP A 191 11.23 8.51 -9.93
CA TRP A 191 11.79 7.24 -10.44
C TRP A 191 11.47 6.01 -9.56
N LYS A 192 11.37 6.19 -8.23
CA LYS A 192 10.98 5.09 -7.32
C LYS A 192 9.56 4.60 -7.59
N ASN A 193 8.64 5.50 -7.96
CA ASN A 193 7.25 5.13 -8.25
C ASN A 193 7.19 4.39 -9.59
N LEU A 194 7.84 4.93 -10.63
CA LEU A 194 7.94 4.28 -11.94
C LEU A 194 8.54 2.88 -11.83
N ASN A 195 9.67 2.71 -11.13
CA ASN A 195 10.30 1.40 -10.97
C ASN A 195 9.41 0.40 -10.22
N ARG A 196 8.74 0.83 -9.14
CA ARG A 196 7.80 -0.03 -8.41
C ARG A 196 6.61 -0.41 -9.27
N MET A 197 6.08 0.53 -10.05
CA MET A 197 5.00 0.28 -10.99
C MET A 197 5.40 -0.77 -12.04
N TYR A 198 6.58 -0.65 -12.65
CA TYR A 198 7.08 -1.65 -13.60
C TYR A 198 7.18 -3.03 -12.96
N ILE A 199 7.64 -3.11 -11.71
CA ILE A 199 7.73 -4.37 -10.97
C ILE A 199 6.35 -4.96 -10.69
N TRP A 200 5.38 -4.14 -10.25
CA TRP A 200 3.98 -4.55 -10.08
C TRP A 200 3.37 -5.12 -11.37
N GLN A 201 3.76 -4.59 -12.53
CA GLN A 201 3.27 -5.04 -13.84
C GLN A 201 4.02 -6.26 -14.42
N MET A 202 5.07 -6.74 -13.75
CA MET A 202 5.98 -7.76 -14.29
C MET A 202 6.23 -8.94 -13.35
N VAL A 203 6.14 -8.77 -12.03
CA VAL A 203 6.57 -9.78 -11.05
C VAL A 203 5.38 -10.25 -10.22
N GLY A 204 5.21 -11.57 -10.12
CA GLY A 204 4.22 -12.17 -9.22
C GLY A 204 3.70 -13.54 -9.62
N ALA A 205 4.09 -14.08 -10.77
CA ALA A 205 3.62 -15.38 -11.24
C ALA A 205 4.08 -16.57 -10.39
N ASP A 206 5.04 -16.38 -9.47
CA ASP A 206 5.58 -17.41 -8.58
C ASP A 206 4.75 -17.68 -7.33
N VAL A 207 3.71 -16.87 -7.06
CA VAL A 207 2.83 -17.04 -5.89
C VAL A 207 1.37 -17.16 -6.30
N GLU A 208 0.57 -17.77 -5.41
CA GLU A 208 -0.87 -17.89 -5.59
C GLU A 208 -1.51 -16.53 -5.86
N ASN A 209 -2.37 -16.47 -6.87
CA ASN A 209 -3.06 -15.27 -7.36
C ASN A 209 -2.16 -14.07 -7.75
N GLY A 210 -0.83 -14.17 -7.72
CA GLY A 210 0.04 -13.03 -8.01
C GLY A 210 -0.08 -12.51 -9.45
N ILE A 211 -0.50 -13.36 -10.38
CA ILE A 211 -0.82 -12.94 -11.76
C ILE A 211 -2.02 -11.98 -11.83
N TRP A 212 -2.97 -12.08 -10.90
CA TRP A 212 -4.10 -11.14 -10.82
C TRP A 212 -3.66 -9.78 -10.30
N ALA A 213 -2.67 -9.72 -9.41
CA ALA A 213 -2.02 -8.48 -9.01
C ALA A 213 -1.30 -7.81 -10.19
N VAL A 214 -0.61 -8.60 -11.04
CA VAL A 214 0.00 -8.09 -12.27
C VAL A 214 -1.07 -7.52 -13.22
N TYR A 215 -2.16 -8.25 -13.43
CA TYR A 215 -3.29 -7.79 -14.24
C TYR A 215 -3.88 -6.48 -13.69
N GLY A 216 -4.17 -6.44 -12.39
CA GLY A 216 -4.67 -5.25 -11.70
C GLY A 216 -3.75 -4.06 -11.91
N ALA A 217 -2.44 -4.21 -11.68
CA ALA A 217 -1.47 -3.13 -11.84
C ALA A 217 -1.44 -2.55 -13.27
N ARG A 218 -1.50 -3.42 -14.28
CA ARG A 218 -1.58 -2.99 -15.69
C ARG A 218 -2.88 -2.26 -15.97
N GLN A 219 -4.01 -2.80 -15.51
CA GLN A 219 -5.32 -2.20 -15.72
C GLN A 219 -5.43 -0.84 -15.01
N GLY A 220 -4.98 -0.72 -13.75
CA GLY A 220 -4.98 0.53 -13.00
C GLY A 220 -4.11 1.60 -13.65
N THR A 221 -2.94 1.21 -14.17
CA THR A 221 -2.06 2.12 -14.94
C THR A 221 -2.75 2.60 -16.22
N TYR A 222 -3.32 1.67 -17.00
CA TYR A 222 -4.00 1.97 -18.26
C TYR A 222 -5.21 2.87 -18.05
N MET A 223 -6.07 2.56 -17.08
CA MET A 223 -7.24 3.40 -16.77
C MET A 223 -6.82 4.79 -16.29
N THR A 224 -5.72 4.89 -15.54
CA THR A 224 -5.23 6.19 -15.05
C THR A 224 -4.66 7.03 -16.17
N MET A 225 -3.87 6.46 -17.08
CA MET A 225 -3.07 7.22 -18.04
C MET A 225 -3.63 7.26 -19.46
N CYS A 226 -4.44 6.28 -19.84
CA CYS A 226 -4.91 6.09 -21.23
C CYS A 226 -6.43 6.26 -21.37
N THR A 227 -7.14 6.64 -20.30
CA THR A 227 -8.60 6.85 -20.32
C THR A 227 -9.00 8.02 -19.41
N ASP A 228 -10.27 8.44 -19.49
CA ASP A 228 -10.86 9.47 -18.62
C ASP A 228 -11.40 8.92 -17.28
N TRP A 229 -11.02 7.70 -16.87
CA TRP A 229 -11.49 7.11 -15.62
C TRP A 229 -11.21 8.02 -14.42
N ASP A 230 -12.20 8.20 -13.55
CA ASP A 230 -12.05 9.04 -12.36
C ASP A 230 -11.17 8.34 -11.31
N ILE A 231 -9.97 8.90 -11.12
CA ILE A 231 -8.96 8.37 -10.21
C ILE A 231 -9.43 8.34 -8.75
N VAL A 232 -10.44 9.14 -8.37
CA VAL A 232 -10.99 9.17 -7.01
C VAL A 232 -11.61 7.83 -6.63
N HIS A 233 -12.13 7.07 -7.60
CA HIS A 233 -12.69 5.74 -7.37
C HIS A 233 -11.67 4.71 -6.84
N THR A 234 -10.36 4.98 -6.93
CA THR A 234 -9.30 4.10 -6.39
C THR A 234 -9.37 3.90 -4.87
N ARG A 235 -10.08 4.79 -4.16
CA ARG A 235 -10.28 4.70 -2.70
C ARG A 235 -11.52 3.91 -2.30
N ASP A 236 -12.47 3.71 -3.22
CA ASP A 236 -13.78 3.13 -2.93
C ASP A 236 -13.77 1.62 -3.17
N PHE A 237 -13.71 0.86 -2.08
CA PHE A 237 -13.60 -0.59 -2.17
C PHE A 237 -14.90 -1.24 -2.67
N GLU A 238 -16.06 -0.63 -2.45
CA GLU A 238 -17.32 -1.16 -3.00
C GLU A 238 -17.35 -1.01 -4.52
N TYR A 239 -16.93 0.16 -5.02
CA TYR A 239 -16.78 0.39 -6.46
C TYR A 239 -15.77 -0.58 -7.09
N LEU A 240 -14.62 -0.78 -6.46
CA LEU A 240 -13.62 -1.73 -6.95
C LEU A 240 -14.14 -3.18 -6.88
N ASN A 241 -14.94 -3.54 -5.87
CA ASN A 241 -15.56 -4.86 -5.79
C ASN A 241 -16.64 -5.07 -6.87
N GLU A 242 -17.34 -4.02 -7.32
CA GLU A 242 -18.22 -4.05 -8.49
C GLU A 242 -17.43 -4.28 -9.79
N MET A 243 -16.36 -3.50 -10.00
CA MET A 243 -15.47 -3.71 -11.14
C MET A 243 -14.90 -5.13 -11.18
N TRP A 244 -14.50 -5.68 -10.03
CA TRP A 244 -13.99 -7.04 -9.95
C TRP A 244 -15.06 -8.06 -10.36
N ARG A 245 -16.31 -7.93 -9.90
CA ARG A 245 -17.40 -8.83 -10.30
C ARG A 245 -17.61 -8.86 -11.81
N ASP A 246 -17.52 -7.70 -12.45
CA ASP A 246 -17.60 -7.61 -13.92
C ASP A 246 -16.42 -8.30 -14.61
N ILE A 247 -15.20 -8.15 -14.08
CA ILE A 247 -13.99 -8.80 -14.58
C ILE A 247 -14.09 -10.32 -14.42
N GLU A 248 -14.43 -10.79 -13.23
CA GLU A 248 -14.55 -12.20 -12.88
C GLU A 248 -15.59 -12.91 -13.75
N SER A 249 -16.66 -12.21 -14.15
CA SER A 249 -17.67 -12.75 -15.06
C SER A 249 -17.19 -12.96 -16.51
N LYS A 250 -16.09 -12.29 -16.92
CA LYS A 250 -15.59 -12.24 -18.30
C LYS A 250 -14.24 -12.94 -18.48
N ILE A 251 -13.40 -12.91 -17.45
CA ILE A 251 -12.00 -13.34 -17.53
C ILE A 251 -11.82 -14.53 -16.60
N SER A 252 -11.45 -15.66 -17.20
CA SER A 252 -11.09 -16.87 -16.47
C SER A 252 -9.58 -16.96 -16.27
N LEU A 253 -9.13 -17.85 -15.38
CA LEU A 253 -7.70 -18.19 -15.24
C LEU A 253 -7.07 -18.65 -16.56
N ASN A 254 -7.83 -19.21 -17.49
CA ASN A 254 -7.30 -19.65 -18.78
C ASN A 254 -7.14 -18.52 -19.80
N SER A 255 -7.82 -17.38 -19.59
CA SER A 255 -7.75 -16.22 -20.49
C SER A 255 -6.97 -15.04 -19.89
N ILE A 256 -6.62 -15.09 -18.60
CA ILE A 256 -5.91 -13.99 -17.93
C ILE A 256 -4.56 -13.67 -18.57
N GLU A 257 -3.83 -14.68 -19.08
CA GLU A 257 -2.54 -14.46 -19.75
C GLU A 257 -2.68 -13.64 -21.04
N GLU A 258 -3.75 -13.87 -21.80
CA GLU A 258 -4.06 -13.12 -23.02
C GLU A 258 -4.43 -11.68 -22.70
N GLU A 259 -5.27 -11.46 -21.69
CA GLU A 259 -5.69 -10.13 -21.24
C GLU A 259 -4.53 -9.32 -20.67
N ILE A 260 -3.67 -9.95 -19.86
CA ILE A 260 -2.43 -9.33 -19.38
C ILE A 260 -1.54 -8.96 -20.56
N THR A 261 -1.36 -9.87 -21.53
CA THR A 261 -0.50 -9.63 -22.68
C THR A 261 -1.00 -8.48 -23.54
N LYS A 262 -2.32 -8.43 -23.77
CA LYS A 262 -2.99 -7.35 -24.48
C LYS A 262 -2.77 -6.01 -23.79
N LEU A 263 -3.10 -5.90 -22.50
CA LEU A 263 -2.83 -4.69 -21.71
C LEU A 263 -1.35 -4.30 -21.71
N GLY A 264 -0.43 -5.28 -21.71
CA GLY A 264 1.00 -5.04 -21.83
C GLY A 264 1.38 -4.36 -23.15
N ASN A 265 0.84 -4.85 -24.27
CA ASN A 265 1.04 -4.22 -25.58
C ASN A 265 0.45 -2.80 -25.62
N ASP A 266 -0.76 -2.62 -25.08
CA ASP A 266 -1.43 -1.31 -25.05
C ASP A 266 -0.60 -0.31 -24.24
N LEU A 267 -0.12 -0.68 -23.04
CA LEU A 267 0.72 0.19 -22.21
C LEU A 267 2.06 0.53 -22.88
N ILE A 268 2.68 -0.42 -23.58
CA ILE A 268 3.91 -0.15 -24.33
C ILE A 268 3.64 0.82 -25.49
N GLY A 269 2.54 0.62 -26.22
CA GLY A 269 2.16 1.47 -27.35
C GLY A 269 1.82 2.90 -26.94
N GLU A 270 1.06 3.06 -25.84
CA GLU A 270 0.57 4.37 -25.39
C GLU A 270 1.61 5.13 -24.55
N LEU A 271 2.38 4.45 -23.69
CA LEU A 271 3.24 5.10 -22.69
C LEU A 271 4.74 4.95 -22.96
N ASP A 272 5.13 4.05 -23.87
CA ASP A 272 6.54 3.73 -24.16
C ASP A 272 7.33 3.47 -22.86
N ILE A 273 6.82 2.53 -22.05
CA ILE A 273 7.41 2.09 -20.78
C ILE A 273 8.20 0.79 -20.93
N PRO A 274 9.26 0.58 -20.13
CA PRO A 274 10.20 -0.53 -20.29
C PRO A 274 9.70 -1.84 -19.66
N ILE A 275 8.49 -2.27 -20.00
CA ILE A 275 7.94 -3.58 -19.63
C ILE A 275 7.93 -4.53 -20.83
N SER A 276 7.67 -5.81 -20.60
CA SER A 276 7.37 -6.77 -21.67
C SER A 276 5.85 -7.00 -21.75
N PRO A 277 5.31 -7.27 -22.96
CA PRO A 277 3.92 -7.68 -23.11
C PRO A 277 3.58 -8.87 -22.21
N LYS A 278 4.47 -9.85 -22.10
CA LYS A 278 4.32 -10.95 -21.13
C LYS A 278 5.04 -10.62 -19.82
N PRO A 279 4.41 -10.80 -18.65
CA PRO A 279 5.10 -10.66 -17.37
C PRO A 279 6.14 -11.77 -17.19
N LEU A 280 6.95 -11.67 -16.13
CA LEU A 280 7.91 -12.71 -15.80
C LEU A 280 7.18 -14.01 -15.44
N ASP A 281 7.69 -15.13 -15.93
CA ASP A 281 7.20 -16.45 -15.55
C ASP A 281 7.49 -16.78 -14.06
N PRO A 282 6.99 -17.90 -13.51
CA PRO A 282 7.23 -18.24 -12.10
C PRO A 282 8.71 -18.34 -11.72
N GLN A 283 9.58 -18.90 -12.56
CA GLN A 283 11.01 -19.03 -12.24
C GLN A 283 11.70 -17.68 -12.29
N GLN A 284 11.36 -16.85 -13.27
CA GLN A 284 11.88 -15.49 -13.43
C GLN A 284 11.43 -14.57 -12.30
N SER A 285 10.16 -14.64 -11.88
CA SER A 285 9.62 -13.87 -10.75
C SER A 285 10.34 -14.25 -9.45
N SER A 286 10.49 -15.55 -9.19
CA SER A 286 11.22 -16.05 -8.02
C SER A 286 12.69 -15.63 -8.03
N PHE A 287 13.37 -15.73 -9.19
CA PHE A 287 14.74 -15.27 -9.37
C PHE A 287 14.87 -13.76 -9.11
N PHE A 288 13.96 -12.95 -9.67
CA PHE A 288 13.95 -11.50 -9.49
C PHE A 288 13.88 -11.15 -8.00
N LYS A 289 12.92 -11.71 -7.25
CA LYS A 289 12.77 -11.46 -5.81
C LYS A 289 14.03 -11.79 -5.00
N LYS A 290 14.82 -12.78 -5.45
CA LYS A 290 16.06 -13.18 -4.79
C LYS A 290 17.23 -12.22 -5.02
N VAL A 291 17.29 -11.58 -6.19
CA VAL A 291 18.44 -10.75 -6.59
C VAL A 291 18.17 -9.25 -6.52
N TYR A 292 16.90 -8.84 -6.58
CA TYR A 292 16.51 -7.44 -6.55
C TYR A 292 16.80 -6.80 -5.19
N LYS A 293 17.43 -5.63 -5.21
CA LYS A 293 17.73 -4.83 -4.03
C LYS A 293 16.82 -3.63 -3.99
N ASN A 294 15.89 -3.63 -3.04
CA ASN A 294 15.01 -2.49 -2.83
C ASN A 294 15.82 -1.25 -2.44
N PRO A 295 15.55 -0.07 -3.05
CA PRO A 295 16.20 1.16 -2.64
C PRO A 295 15.74 1.57 -1.24
N SER A 296 16.59 2.32 -0.52
CA SER A 296 16.16 2.93 0.74
C SER A 296 14.94 3.81 0.52
N ARG A 297 14.05 3.82 1.51
CA ARG A 297 12.82 4.62 1.46
C ARG A 297 13.17 6.11 1.57
N GLY A 298 13.99 6.45 2.56
CA GLY A 298 14.50 7.80 2.79
C GLY A 298 15.81 7.82 3.59
N VAL A 299 16.29 9.03 3.86
CA VAL A 299 17.40 9.26 4.79
C VAL A 299 16.82 9.44 6.19
N GLU A 300 17.23 8.60 7.13
CA GLU A 300 16.77 8.63 8.53
C GLU A 300 17.54 9.68 9.35
N SER A 301 17.63 10.92 8.83
CA SER A 301 18.37 12.03 9.46
C SER A 301 17.73 12.57 10.74
N PHE A 302 16.61 11.99 11.17
CA PHE A 302 15.84 12.35 12.35
C PHE A 302 16.07 11.39 13.52
N ILE A 303 16.90 10.36 13.31
CA ILE A 303 17.33 9.43 14.34
C ILE A 303 18.61 9.99 14.96
N SER A 304 18.61 10.12 16.29
CA SER A 304 19.78 10.52 17.04
C SER A 304 20.91 9.52 16.80
N LYS A 305 22.05 10.03 16.35
CA LYS A 305 23.30 9.26 16.35
C LYS A 305 23.84 9.30 17.77
N GLU A 306 24.15 8.14 18.33
CA GLU A 306 24.92 8.05 19.58
C GLU A 306 26.25 8.80 19.46
#